data_AF-A0A257RI13-F1
#
_entry.id   AF-A0A257RI13-F1
#
_cell.length_a   1.000
_cell.length_b   1.000
_cell.length_c   1.000
_cell.angle_alpha   90.00
_cell.angle_beta   90.00
_cell.angle_gamma   90.00
#
_symmetry.space_group_name_H-M   'P 1'
#
loop_
_entity.id
_entity.type
_entity.pdbx_description
1 polymer ?
#
loop_
_entity_poly.entity_id
_entity_poly.type
_entity_poly.pdbx_seq_one_letter_code
_entity_poly.pdbx_strand_id
1 'polypeptide(L)'
;MSVIGMLGGLSGLVSLFDFLELLRESANRPNAGFGVVVEIEILRLPWIMMQILPFAILLGGVYAFWRLTRSSELVVARAAGISAWQFLAAPVLLATLMGLFAITALSPVSAAMYSRAEALFGIYIQGGQGPLSLAGGELWLREADDGLGPNGIAILHGSGVILKGKVLRTAHMTILRLNSRTELLQRIESP
;
A
#
# COMPACT_ATOMS: atom_id res chain seq x y z
N MET A 1 -3.03 -11.64 22.81
CA MET A 1 -1.55 -11.74 22.94
C MET A 1 -0.90 -12.55 21.82
N SER A 2 -1.35 -13.78 21.54
CA SER A 2 -0.77 -14.63 20.47
C SER A 2 -0.72 -13.95 19.10
N VAL A 3 -1.83 -13.33 18.66
CA VAL A 3 -1.93 -12.67 17.35
C VAL A 3 -1.00 -11.45 17.27
N ILE A 4 -0.92 -10.63 18.32
CA ILE A 4 -0.04 -9.45 18.35
C ILE A 4 1.43 -9.87 18.30
N GLY A 5 1.80 -10.94 19.04
CA GLY A 5 3.15 -11.51 18.98
C GLY A 5 3.50 -12.04 17.59
N MET A 6 2.56 -12.76 16.94
CA MET A 6 2.74 -13.23 15.57
C MET A 6 2.85 -12.06 14.58
N LEU A 7 2.04 -11.02 14.74
CA LEU A 7 2.08 -9.83 13.89
C LEU A 7 3.45 -9.15 13.98
N GLY A 8 3.92 -8.85 15.19
CA GLY A 8 5.22 -8.21 15.40
C GLY A 8 6.40 -9.07 14.95
N GLY A 9 6.35 -10.38 15.19
CA GLY A 9 7.39 -11.31 14.76
C GLY A 9 7.50 -11.42 13.25
N LEU A 10 6.37 -11.61 12.56
CA LEU A 10 6.34 -11.71 11.10
C LEU A 10 6.66 -10.37 10.43
N SER A 11 6.11 -9.26 10.93
CA SER A 11 6.42 -7.94 10.39
C SER A 11 7.89 -7.57 10.61
N GLY A 12 8.46 -7.91 11.76
CA GLY A 12 9.88 -7.70 12.04
C GLY A 12 10.79 -8.51 11.12
N LEU A 13 10.43 -9.77 10.85
CA LEU A 13 11.18 -10.61 9.91
C LEU A 13 11.14 -10.04 8.49
N VAL A 14 9.95 -9.68 8.00
CA VAL A 14 9.79 -9.11 6.65
C VAL A 14 10.48 -7.75 6.54
N SER A 15 10.33 -6.90 7.56
CA SER A 15 11.00 -5.60 7.63
C SER A 15 12.53 -5.72 7.64
N LEU A 16 13.08 -6.75 8.28
CA LEU A 16 14.53 -7.00 8.23
C LEU A 16 14.98 -7.31 6.80
N PHE A 17 14.24 -8.12 6.04
CA PHE A 17 14.57 -8.40 4.66
C PHE A 17 14.44 -7.17 3.76
N ASP A 18 13.37 -6.39 3.91
CA ASP A 18 13.15 -5.14 3.15
C ASP A 18 14.27 -4.14 3.45
N PHE A 19 14.62 -3.98 4.73
CA PHE A 19 15.73 -3.14 5.17
C PHE A 19 17.08 -3.55 4.56
N LEU A 20 17.38 -4.85 4.52
CA LEU A 20 18.62 -5.35 3.90
C LEU A 20 18.65 -5.09 2.39
N GLU A 21 17.52 -5.22 1.71
CA GLU A 21 17.42 -4.91 0.29
C GLU A 21 17.59 -3.40 0.05
N LEU A 22 16.96 -2.55 0.85
CA LEU A 22 17.13 -1.09 0.79
C LEU A 22 18.58 -0.68 1.04
N LEU A 23 19.26 -1.31 2.01
CA LEU A 23 20.69 -1.07 2.25
C LEU A 23 21.53 -1.45 1.04
N ARG A 24 21.26 -2.61 0.44
CA ARG A 24 21.96 -3.09 -0.75
C ARG A 24 21.76 -2.14 -1.94
N GLU A 25 20.55 -1.65 -2.16
CA GLU A 25 20.24 -0.70 -3.23
C GLU A 25 20.89 0.68 -3.00
N SER A 26 20.90 1.13 -1.74
CA SER A 26 21.50 2.40 -1.33
C SER A 26 23.03 2.40 -1.37
N ALA A 27 23.69 1.23 -1.30
CA ALA A 27 25.16 1.12 -1.18
C ALA A 27 25.94 1.80 -2.32
N ASN A 28 25.34 1.90 -3.52
CA ASN A 28 25.96 2.55 -4.68
C ASN A 28 25.49 4.01 -4.89
N ARG A 29 24.72 4.58 -3.96
CA ARG A 29 24.13 5.92 -4.06
C ARG A 29 24.73 6.83 -2.98
N PRO A 30 25.60 7.81 -3.33
CA PRO A 30 26.31 8.64 -2.35
C PRO A 30 25.40 9.53 -1.49
N ASN A 31 24.16 9.77 -1.95
CA ASN A 31 23.19 10.62 -1.24
C ASN A 31 22.27 9.82 -0.28
N ALA A 32 22.30 8.49 -0.30
CA ALA A 32 21.44 7.65 0.53
C ALA A 32 22.16 7.24 1.83
N GLY A 33 22.09 8.09 2.85
CA GLY A 33 22.66 7.79 4.17
C GLY A 33 21.86 6.73 4.94
N PHE A 34 22.51 6.00 5.85
CA PHE A 34 21.89 4.96 6.70
C PHE A 34 20.62 5.45 7.42
N GLY A 35 20.62 6.69 7.92
CA GLY A 35 19.46 7.28 8.59
C GLY A 35 18.22 7.39 7.69
N VAL A 36 18.41 7.68 6.40
CA VAL A 36 17.31 7.76 5.42
C VAL A 36 16.73 6.38 5.16
N VAL A 37 17.58 5.35 5.08
CA VAL A 37 17.13 3.96 4.90
C VAL A 37 16.27 3.51 6.08
N VAL A 38 16.71 3.80 7.32
CA VAL A 38 15.94 3.49 8.53
C VAL A 38 14.60 4.25 8.55
N GLU A 39 14.60 5.53 8.15
CA GLU A 39 13.38 6.32 8.07
C GLU A 39 12.38 5.72 7.07
N ILE A 40 12.83 5.40 5.85
CA ILE A 40 12.00 4.76 4.82
C ILE A 40 11.41 3.45 5.33
N GLU A 41 12.21 2.61 5.99
CA GLU A 41 11.77 1.32 6.52
C GLU A 41 10.69 1.49 7.60
N ILE A 42 10.90 2.40 8.56
CA ILE A 42 9.91 2.70 9.62
C ILE A 42 8.59 3.19 9.02
N LEU A 43 8.66 3.98 7.94
CA LEU A 43 7.47 4.45 7.25
C LEU A 43 6.73 3.33 6.48
N ARG A 44 7.43 2.27 6.06
CA ARG A 44 6.85 1.08 5.41
C ARG A 44 6.24 0.08 6.41
N LEU A 45 6.65 0.10 7.68
CA LEU A 45 6.16 -0.84 8.70
C LEU A 45 4.63 -0.97 8.78
N PRO A 46 3.82 0.11 8.82
CA PRO A 46 2.36 -0.02 8.92
C PRO A 46 1.74 -0.72 7.70
N TRP A 47 2.34 -0.53 6.53
CA TRP A 47 1.94 -1.18 5.29
C TRP A 47 2.24 -2.68 5.32
N ILE A 48 3.46 -3.04 5.74
CA ILE A 48 3.89 -4.44 5.93
C ILE A 48 2.97 -5.15 6.94
N MET A 49 2.66 -4.48 8.06
CA MET A 49 1.75 -5.01 9.08
C MET A 49 0.37 -5.32 8.51
N MET A 50 -0.19 -4.49 7.62
CA MET A 50 -1.49 -4.79 6.98
C MET A 50 -1.42 -6.02 6.07
N GLN A 51 -0.36 -6.15 5.27
CA GLN A 51 -0.19 -7.30 4.37
C GLN A 51 -0.07 -8.62 5.14
N ILE A 52 0.59 -8.58 6.30
CA ILE A 52 0.88 -9.77 7.11
C ILE A 52 -0.23 -10.07 8.12
N LEU A 53 -1.08 -9.09 8.46
CA LEU A 53 -2.18 -9.24 9.41
C LEU A 53 -3.02 -10.52 9.25
N PRO A 54 -3.50 -10.91 8.05
CA PRO A 54 -4.27 -12.15 7.89
C PRO A 54 -3.49 -13.40 8.33
N PHE A 55 -2.19 -13.46 8.03
CA PHE A 55 -1.32 -14.55 8.45
C PHE A 55 -1.08 -14.54 9.97
N ALA A 56 -0.90 -13.36 10.55
CA ALA A 56 -0.76 -13.21 12.00
C ALA A 56 -2.01 -13.66 12.77
N ILE A 57 -3.20 -13.34 12.25
CA ILE A 57 -4.49 -13.81 12.80
C ILE A 57 -4.60 -15.32 12.69
N LEU A 58 -4.25 -15.89 11.54
CA LEU A 58 -4.29 -17.33 11.30
C LEU A 58 -3.35 -18.08 12.25
N LEU A 59 -2.06 -17.73 12.25
CA LEU A 59 -1.05 -18.41 13.06
C LEU A 59 -1.25 -18.16 14.57
N GLY A 60 -1.64 -16.93 14.94
CA GLY A 60 -1.97 -16.58 16.31
C GLY A 60 -3.21 -17.31 16.81
N GLY A 61 -4.20 -17.51 15.95
CA GLY A 61 -5.40 -18.31 16.22
C GLY A 61 -5.07 -19.79 16.42
N VAL A 62 -4.31 -20.38 15.49
CA VAL A 62 -3.82 -21.76 15.61
C VAL A 62 -3.04 -21.96 16.91
N TYR A 63 -2.12 -21.06 17.24
CA TYR A 63 -1.35 -21.12 18.48
C TYR A 63 -2.24 -20.99 19.72
N ALA A 64 -3.23 -20.09 19.71
CA ALA A 64 -4.17 -19.94 20.80
C ALA A 64 -4.98 -21.23 21.02
N PHE A 65 -5.60 -21.79 19.98
CA PHE A 65 -6.36 -23.04 20.10
C PHE A 65 -5.48 -24.22 20.50
N TRP A 66 -4.24 -24.29 20.00
CA TRP A 66 -3.28 -25.31 20.42
C TRP A 66 -2.97 -25.22 21.92
N ARG A 67 -2.77 -23.99 22.44
CA ARG A 67 -2.56 -23.76 23.88
C ARG A 67 -3.77 -24.19 24.71
N LEU A 68 -4.99 -23.82 24.31
CA LEU A 68 -6.23 -24.20 25.01
C LEU A 68 -6.48 -25.72 24.98
N THR A 69 -6.06 -26.39 23.91
CA THR A 69 -6.14 -27.86 23.82
C THR A 69 -5.13 -28.50 24.78
N ARG A 70 -3.91 -27.95 24.86
CA ARG A 70 -2.85 -28.47 25.74
C ARG A 70 -3.13 -28.26 27.23
N SER A 71 -3.84 -27.19 27.61
CA SER A 71 -4.28 -26.97 28.99
C SER A 71 -5.57 -27.71 29.35
N SER A 72 -6.11 -28.55 28.46
CA SER A 72 -7.40 -29.25 28.60
C SER A 72 -8.61 -28.33 28.79
N GLU A 73 -8.45 -26.99 28.74
CA GLU A 73 -9.54 -26.02 28.88
C GLU A 73 -10.59 -26.20 27.78
N LEU A 74 -10.14 -26.49 26.55
CA LEU A 74 -11.04 -26.73 25.42
C LEU A 74 -11.85 -28.03 25.57
N VAL A 75 -11.24 -29.06 26.15
CA VAL A 75 -11.88 -30.36 26.40
C VAL A 75 -12.92 -30.22 27.51
N VAL A 76 -12.57 -29.54 28.60
CA VAL A 76 -13.47 -29.26 29.73
C VAL A 76 -14.65 -28.39 29.30
N ALA A 77 -14.42 -27.34 28.51
CA ALA A 77 -15.49 -26.49 27.97
C ALA A 77 -16.51 -27.28 27.15
N ARG A 78 -16.06 -28.23 26.31
CA ARG A 78 -16.95 -29.11 25.56
C ARG A 78 -17.68 -30.13 26.45
N ALA A 79 -17.02 -30.67 27.47
CA ALA A 79 -17.65 -31.58 28.44
C ALA A 79 -18.74 -30.87 29.28
N ALA A 80 -18.59 -29.56 29.50
CA ALA A 80 -19.59 -28.70 30.14
C ALA A 80 -20.78 -28.34 29.23
N GLY A 81 -20.82 -28.85 27.98
CA GLY A 81 -21.92 -28.63 27.05
C GLY A 81 -21.83 -27.34 26.22
N ILE A 82 -20.70 -26.62 26.27
CA ILE A 82 -20.51 -25.43 25.42
C ILE A 82 -20.38 -25.88 23.95
N SER A 83 -21.22 -25.31 23.09
CA SER A 83 -21.18 -25.59 21.66
C SER A 83 -19.93 -25.03 21.00
N ALA A 84 -19.46 -25.67 19.92
CA ALA A 84 -18.31 -25.20 19.16
C ALA A 84 -18.51 -23.76 18.61
N TRP A 85 -19.74 -23.40 18.23
CA TRP A 85 -20.08 -22.09 17.71
C TRP A 85 -19.96 -20.97 18.76
N GLN A 86 -20.41 -21.21 19.99
CA GLN A 86 -20.27 -20.25 21.09
C GLN A 86 -18.80 -20.02 21.43
N PHE A 87 -18.00 -21.09 21.40
CA PHE A 87 -16.57 -21.00 21.64
C PHE A 87 -15.81 -20.25 20.53
N LEU A 88 -16.20 -20.47 19.26
CA LEU A 88 -15.63 -19.77 18.10
C LEU A 88 -16.06 -18.30 18.02
N ALA A 89 -17.19 -17.93 18.60
CA ALA A 89 -17.71 -16.57 18.53
C ALA A 89 -16.72 -15.51 19.06
N ALA A 90 -16.03 -15.78 20.16
CA ALA A 90 -15.08 -14.83 20.75
C ALA A 90 -13.83 -14.60 19.87
N PRO A 91 -13.12 -15.65 19.39
CA PRO A 91 -12.04 -15.49 18.42
C PRO A 91 -12.47 -14.80 17.10
N VAL A 92 -13.65 -15.15 16.59
CA VAL A 92 -14.19 -14.54 15.35
C VAL A 92 -14.47 -13.06 15.58
N LEU A 93 -15.14 -12.69 16.66
CA LEU A 93 -15.41 -11.29 16.99
C LEU A 93 -14.11 -10.49 17.10
N LEU A 94 -13.09 -11.04 17.77
CA LEU A 94 -11.79 -10.37 17.89
C LEU A 94 -11.10 -10.21 16.53
N ALA A 95 -11.12 -11.23 15.68
CA ALA A 95 -10.58 -11.14 14.32
C ALA A 95 -11.32 -10.09 13.48
N THR A 96 -12.65 -10.02 13.58
CA THR A 96 -13.46 -9.00 12.91
C THR A 96 -13.11 -7.60 13.40
N LEU A 97 -12.97 -7.38 14.71
CA LEU A 97 -12.58 -6.09 15.28
C LEU A 97 -11.18 -5.67 14.84
N MET A 98 -10.22 -6.61 14.79
CA MET A 98 -8.87 -6.33 14.30
C MET A 98 -8.87 -5.97 12.81
N GLY A 99 -9.64 -6.69 11.99
CA GLY A 99 -9.82 -6.36 10.57
C GLY A 99 -10.46 -4.98 10.38
N LEU A 100 -11.52 -4.67 11.14
CA LEU A 100 -12.17 -3.37 11.09
C LEU A 100 -11.21 -2.24 11.50
N PHE A 101 -10.45 -2.44 12.57
CA PHE A 101 -9.42 -1.49 13.00
C PHE A 101 -8.34 -1.30 11.92
N ALA A 102 -7.90 -2.39 11.27
CA ALA A 102 -6.91 -2.31 10.21
C ALA A 102 -7.41 -1.49 9.01
N ILE A 103 -8.67 -1.67 8.60
CA ILE A 103 -9.25 -0.94 7.47
C ILE A 103 -9.53 0.53 7.84
N THR A 104 -10.07 0.79 9.04
CA THR A 104 -10.55 2.13 9.41
C THR A 104 -9.44 3.05 9.92
N ALA A 105 -8.46 2.52 10.64
CA ALA A 105 -7.39 3.30 11.24
C ALA A 105 -6.03 3.02 10.60
N LEU A 106 -5.64 1.76 10.43
CA LEU A 106 -4.31 1.42 9.93
C LEU A 106 -4.16 1.74 8.44
N SER A 107 -5.20 1.55 7.64
CA SER A 107 -5.19 1.83 6.20
C SER A 107 -4.87 3.30 5.87
N PRO A 108 -5.59 4.31 6.38
CA PRO A 108 -5.25 5.70 6.06
C PRO A 108 -3.86 6.11 6.57
N VAL A 109 -3.46 5.62 7.75
CA VAL A 109 -2.12 5.87 8.30
C VAL A 109 -1.04 5.24 7.41
N SER A 110 -1.22 3.98 7.01
CA SER A 110 -0.29 3.27 6.14
C SER A 110 -0.17 3.92 4.77
N ALA A 111 -1.27 4.38 4.18
CA ALA A 111 -1.26 5.08 2.89
C ALA A 111 -0.46 6.39 2.99
N ALA A 112 -0.69 7.17 4.04
CA ALA A 112 0.05 8.41 4.28
C ALA A 112 1.55 8.14 4.51
N MET A 113 1.90 7.16 5.34
CA MET A 113 3.30 6.83 5.64
C MET A 113 4.02 6.21 4.43
N TYR A 114 3.36 5.31 3.70
CA TYR A 114 3.91 4.69 2.50
C TYR A 114 4.15 5.72 1.38
N SER A 115 3.23 6.68 1.18
CA SER A 115 3.43 7.75 0.19
C SER A 115 4.66 8.62 0.50
N ARG A 116 4.95 8.84 1.79
CA ARG A 116 6.15 9.56 2.24
C ARG A 116 7.40 8.69 2.07
N ALA A 117 7.32 7.39 2.35
CA ALA A 117 8.43 6.46 2.13
C ALA A 117 8.85 6.43 0.65
N GLU A 118 7.88 6.36 -0.26
CA GLU A 118 8.12 6.39 -1.71
C GLU A 118 8.70 7.74 -2.17
N ALA A 119 8.24 8.86 -1.61
CA ALA A 119 8.82 10.17 -1.92
C ALA A 119 10.30 10.26 -1.49
N LEU A 120 10.64 9.80 -0.29
CA LEU A 120 12.02 9.75 0.21
C LEU A 120 12.88 8.80 -0.62
N PHE A 121 12.36 7.61 -0.92
CA PHE A 121 13.03 6.62 -1.76
C PHE A 121 13.33 7.17 -3.16
N GLY A 122 12.37 7.84 -3.78
CA GLY A 122 12.53 8.51 -5.07
C GLY A 122 13.63 9.59 -5.06
N ILE A 123 13.68 10.42 -4.02
CA ILE A 123 14.65 11.52 -3.90
C ILE A 123 16.07 10.98 -3.67
N TYR A 124 16.26 10.10 -2.70
CA TYR A 124 17.59 9.72 -2.20
C TYR A 124 18.17 8.48 -2.87
N ILE A 125 17.32 7.50 -3.21
CA ILE A 125 17.76 6.21 -3.76
C ILE A 125 17.62 6.21 -5.27
N GLN A 126 16.48 6.62 -5.85
CA GLN A 126 16.30 6.64 -7.31
C GLN A 126 16.88 7.88 -8.00
N GLY A 127 17.13 8.98 -7.29
CA GLY A 127 17.80 10.18 -7.81
C GLY A 127 16.87 11.33 -8.21
N GLY A 128 15.80 11.58 -7.45
CA GLY A 128 14.89 12.71 -7.65
C GLY A 128 13.73 12.43 -8.61
N GLN A 129 13.54 11.18 -9.03
CA GLN A 129 12.47 10.84 -9.94
C GLN A 129 11.18 10.52 -9.17
N GLY A 130 10.36 11.52 -8.88
CA GLY A 130 8.98 11.28 -8.43
C GLY A 130 8.16 10.49 -9.47
N PRO A 131 6.91 10.08 -9.17
CA PRO A 131 6.08 9.29 -10.09
C PRO A 131 5.94 9.89 -11.51
N LEU A 132 5.91 11.22 -11.62
CA LEU A 132 5.89 11.92 -12.92
C LEU A 132 7.27 11.91 -13.62
N SER A 133 8.35 11.85 -12.86
CA SER A 133 9.70 11.79 -13.41
C SER A 133 10.15 10.37 -13.75
N LEU A 134 9.54 9.33 -13.15
CA LEU A 134 9.72 7.91 -13.51
C LEU A 134 9.24 7.61 -14.94
N ALA A 135 8.28 8.39 -15.45
CA ALA A 135 7.82 8.34 -16.84
C ALA A 135 8.57 9.36 -17.73
N GLY A 136 9.76 9.84 -17.34
CA GLY A 136 10.51 10.84 -18.12
C GLY A 136 9.85 12.22 -18.16
N GLY A 137 8.98 12.54 -17.18
CA GLY A 137 8.13 13.73 -17.24
C GLY A 137 6.91 13.52 -18.13
N GLU A 138 6.58 12.30 -18.53
CA GLU A 138 5.35 12.02 -19.28
C GLU A 138 4.16 11.78 -18.35
N LEU A 139 3.08 12.50 -18.58
CA LEU A 139 1.80 12.35 -17.91
C LEU A 139 0.77 11.88 -18.95
N TRP A 140 0.19 10.72 -18.70
CA TRP A 140 -0.94 10.20 -19.47
C TRP A 140 -2.19 10.23 -18.62
N LEU A 141 -3.21 10.98 -19.04
CA LEU A 141 -4.47 11.10 -18.33
C LEU A 141 -5.62 10.80 -19.28
N ARG A 142 -6.59 10.01 -18.81
CA ARG A 142 -7.79 9.67 -19.56
C ARG A 142 -8.99 10.25 -18.84
N GLU A 143 -9.68 11.16 -19.50
CA GLU A 143 -10.84 11.87 -18.98
C GLU A 143 -12.06 11.57 -19.87
N ALA A 144 -13.24 11.47 -19.26
CA ALA A 144 -14.48 11.39 -20.02
C ALA A 144 -14.81 12.78 -20.58
N ASP A 145 -15.06 12.88 -21.88
CA ASP A 145 -15.35 14.14 -22.56
C ASP A 145 -16.65 14.01 -23.36
N ASP A 146 -17.73 14.58 -22.81
CA ASP A 146 -19.03 14.63 -23.48
C ASP A 146 -19.16 15.86 -24.42
N GLY A 147 -18.10 16.66 -24.58
CA GLY A 147 -18.16 17.94 -25.30
C GLY A 147 -18.30 17.83 -26.82
N LEU A 148 -17.79 16.76 -27.44
CA LEU A 148 -17.83 16.55 -28.90
C LEU A 148 -18.76 15.39 -29.33
N GLY A 149 -19.25 14.60 -28.39
CA GLY A 149 -20.16 13.49 -28.63
C GLY A 149 -20.50 12.75 -27.34
N PRO A 150 -21.61 11.99 -27.29
CA PRO A 150 -21.98 11.22 -26.11
C PRO A 150 -20.95 10.10 -25.84
N ASN A 151 -20.48 10.00 -24.59
CA ASN A 151 -19.47 9.04 -24.14
C ASN A 151 -18.12 9.17 -24.89
N GLY A 152 -17.70 10.39 -25.18
CA GLY A 152 -16.36 10.66 -25.70
C GLY A 152 -15.28 10.49 -24.63
N ILE A 153 -14.04 10.31 -25.06
CA ILE A 153 -12.86 10.16 -24.19
C ILE A 153 -11.81 11.15 -24.67
N ALA A 154 -11.30 11.97 -23.75
CA ALA A 154 -10.11 12.77 -23.96
C ALA A 154 -8.90 12.04 -23.36
N ILE A 155 -7.87 11.81 -24.17
CA ILE A 155 -6.55 11.37 -23.72
C ILE A 155 -5.64 12.59 -23.73
N LEU A 156 -5.16 12.97 -22.56
CA LEU A 156 -4.20 14.04 -22.37
C LEU A 156 -2.82 13.42 -22.20
N HIS A 157 -1.88 13.86 -23.02
CA HIS A 157 -0.46 13.54 -22.93
C HIS A 157 0.32 14.81 -22.67
N GLY A 158 1.06 14.88 -21.56
CA GLY A 158 1.98 15.96 -21.27
C GLY A 158 3.40 15.42 -21.21
N SER A 159 4.37 16.07 -21.85
CA SER A 159 5.80 15.76 -21.68
C SER A 159 6.50 16.86 -20.88
N GLY A 160 7.60 16.50 -20.21
CA GLY A 160 8.35 17.40 -19.33
C GLY A 160 7.51 17.99 -18.20
N VAL A 161 6.58 17.21 -17.65
CA VAL A 161 5.65 17.68 -16.62
C VAL A 161 6.37 17.87 -15.28
N ILE A 162 6.37 19.10 -14.79
CA ILE A 162 6.92 19.50 -13.50
C ILE A 162 5.77 19.93 -12.61
N LEU A 163 5.60 19.24 -11.48
CA LEU A 163 4.65 19.63 -10.45
C LEU A 163 5.31 20.61 -9.48
N LYS A 164 4.85 21.86 -9.46
CA LYS A 164 5.27 22.87 -8.48
C LYS A 164 4.08 23.32 -7.65
N GLY A 165 3.96 22.79 -6.43
CA GLY A 165 2.80 23.03 -5.56
C GLY A 165 1.56 22.28 -6.07
N LYS A 166 0.45 22.99 -6.31
CA LYS A 166 -0.80 22.46 -6.89
C LYS A 166 -0.96 22.74 -8.39
N VAL A 167 0.09 23.25 -9.05
CA VAL A 167 0.07 23.60 -10.47
C VAL A 167 1.01 22.68 -11.23
N LEU A 168 0.46 21.99 -12.23
CA LEU A 168 1.22 21.21 -13.19
C LEU A 168 1.66 22.15 -14.31
N ARG A 169 2.97 22.20 -14.57
CA ARG A 169 3.53 22.86 -15.76
C ARG A 169 4.05 21.78 -16.68
N THR A 170 3.72 21.86 -17.96
CA THR A 170 4.12 20.91 -18.98
C THR A 170 4.81 21.66 -20.10
N ALA A 171 5.86 21.05 -20.68
CA ALA A 171 6.58 21.62 -21.79
C ALA A 171 5.81 21.42 -23.10
N HIS A 172 5.25 20.23 -23.33
CA HIS A 172 4.37 19.99 -24.48
C HIS A 172 3.13 19.22 -24.04
N MET A 173 1.96 19.66 -24.51
CA MET A 173 0.69 19.04 -24.18
C MET A 173 -0.08 18.67 -25.43
N THR A 174 -0.40 17.39 -25.58
CA THR A 174 -1.25 16.85 -26.65
C THR A 174 -2.56 16.36 -26.04
N ILE A 175 -3.69 16.85 -26.55
CA ILE A 175 -5.02 16.35 -26.21
C ILE A 175 -5.59 15.65 -27.43
N LEU A 176 -5.94 14.37 -27.28
CA LEU A 176 -6.62 13.55 -28.28
C LEU A 176 -8.05 13.31 -27.82
N ARG A 177 -9.03 13.85 -28.53
CA ARG A 177 -10.45 13.62 -28.25
C ARG A 177 -10.97 12.54 -29.18
N LEU A 178 -11.50 11.48 -28.58
CA LEU A 178 -12.02 10.30 -29.27
C LEU A 178 -13.52 10.15 -29.01
N ASN A 179 -14.25 9.61 -29.99
CA ASN A 179 -15.63 9.22 -29.79
C ASN A 179 -15.75 7.83 -29.11
N SER A 180 -16.98 7.40 -28.81
CA SER A 180 -17.29 6.09 -28.21
C SER A 180 -16.89 4.88 -29.08
N ARG A 181 -16.61 5.08 -30.37
CA ARG A 181 -16.09 4.07 -31.31
C ARG A 181 -14.57 4.12 -31.46
N THR A 182 -13.87 4.91 -30.65
CA THR A 182 -12.40 5.11 -30.71
C THR A 182 -11.94 5.82 -31.98
N GLU A 183 -12.81 6.57 -32.64
CA GLU A 183 -12.43 7.43 -33.77
C GLU A 183 -11.91 8.77 -33.25
N LEU A 184 -10.77 9.22 -33.77
CA LEU A 184 -10.16 10.50 -33.41
C LEU A 184 -11.00 11.64 -33.99
N LEU A 185 -11.58 12.47 -33.13
CA LEU A 185 -12.37 13.64 -33.52
C LEU A 185 -11.50 14.89 -33.62
N GLN A 186 -10.63 15.11 -32.63
CA GLN A 186 -9.83 16.32 -32.53
C GLN A 186 -8.48 16.04 -31.88
N ARG A 187 -7.44 16.69 -32.38
CA ARG A 187 -6.11 16.75 -31.78
C ARG A 187 -5.76 18.21 -31.51
N ILE A 188 -5.43 18.51 -30.26
CA ILE A 188 -4.97 19.84 -29.84
C ILE A 188 -3.56 19.68 -29.31
N GLU A 189 -2.64 20.53 -29.79
CA GLU A 189 -1.24 20.52 -29.37
C GLU A 189 -0.84 21.91 -28.90
N SER A 190 -0.22 21.97 -27.73
CA SER A 190 0.48 23.16 -27.25
C SER A 190 1.97 22.87 -27.22
N PRO A 191 2.80 23.69 -27.89
CA PRO A 191 4.24 23.66 -27.74
C PRO A 191 4.69 24.19 -26.39
#